data_AF-M4AK62-F1
#
_entry.id   AF-M4AK62-F1
#
_cell.length_a   1.000
_cell.length_b   1.000
_cell.length_c   1.000
_cell.angle_alpha   90.00
_cell.angle_beta   90.00
_cell.angle_gamma   90.00
#
_symmetry.space_group_name_H-M   'P 1'
#
loop_
_entity.id
_entity.type
_entity.pdbx_description
1 polymer ?
#
loop_
_entity_poly.entity_id
_entity_poly.type
_entity_poly.pdbx_seq_one_letter_code
_entity_poly.pdbx_strand_id
1 'polypeptide(L)'
;MPVSLLWAVDVYGRVYSLSTVGQQWEHCRNAHMEFKRVTAAQQCCWGIACDSSIYLNVHASDLPVRYQEDTYENQRWNPVDGFSERLLPSDRWQWSDITGLQHQPIASFQLPSSSWEWEGDWFVDENLDGEPTEKEGWTYAMDFPATYTNDKKWNSCVRRRRWLRYRRYKAMDTWAKQTTLPDPFSDISCGGWEISEEPRGRLSLWAVSLQGKVWFREGISHQNPEGSSWVEVPPPGEVVQISCGPGDLVWAVLWEGHLIVREGISRDCPRTSWAEVESPSPEVGAIHVAVGMNVVWAVTKDNTVWFRRGVNSHNPCGSGWINMVGEMIMINVGLNDQVWAISCEDRVVYFRQGVTSSELSGKTWKAISVPRDGERSHSSASANSQHR
;
A
#
# COMPACT_ATOMS: atom_id res chain seq x y z
N MET A 1 -20.32 8.04 -11.06
CA MET A 1 -19.35 7.23 -10.29
C MET A 1 -17.97 7.77 -10.57
N PRO A 2 -17.06 7.80 -9.59
CA PRO A 2 -15.65 8.11 -9.87
C PRO A 2 -15.10 7.11 -10.89
N VAL A 3 -14.21 7.59 -11.76
CA VAL A 3 -13.50 6.73 -12.73
C VAL A 3 -12.60 5.77 -11.95
N SER A 4 -12.62 4.50 -12.32
CA SER A 4 -11.73 3.47 -11.78
C SER A 4 -11.00 2.77 -12.92
N LEU A 5 -9.85 2.20 -12.60
CA LEU A 5 -8.94 1.58 -13.56
C LEU A 5 -8.82 0.09 -13.28
N LEU A 6 -8.96 -0.73 -14.31
CA LEU A 6 -8.53 -2.12 -14.34
C LEU A 6 -7.11 -2.17 -14.88
N TRP A 7 -6.18 -2.73 -14.11
CA TRP A 7 -4.78 -2.85 -14.50
C TRP A 7 -4.50 -4.27 -15.02
N ALA A 8 -3.68 -4.36 -16.07
CA ALA A 8 -3.25 -5.63 -16.63
C ALA A 8 -1.78 -5.57 -17.06
N VAL A 9 -1.13 -6.72 -17.03
CA VAL A 9 0.23 -6.89 -17.53
C VAL A 9 0.16 -7.94 -18.63
N ASP A 10 0.76 -7.64 -19.78
CA ASP A 10 0.83 -8.60 -20.87
C ASP A 10 2.03 -9.56 -20.74
N VAL A 11 2.13 -10.52 -21.66
CA VAL A 11 3.21 -11.53 -21.68
C VAL A 11 4.61 -10.95 -21.90
N TYR A 12 4.72 -9.68 -22.30
CA TYR A 12 5.98 -8.96 -22.49
C TYR A 12 6.29 -8.03 -21.31
N GLY A 13 5.48 -8.08 -20.25
CA GLY A 13 5.62 -7.23 -19.07
C GLY A 13 5.20 -5.78 -19.27
N ARG A 14 4.45 -5.47 -20.33
CA ARG A 14 3.92 -4.13 -20.56
C ARG A 14 2.66 -3.92 -19.73
N VAL A 15 2.58 -2.78 -19.06
CA VAL A 15 1.45 -2.42 -18.18
C VAL A 15 0.40 -1.66 -18.98
N TYR A 16 -0.86 -2.08 -18.84
CA TYR A 16 -2.02 -1.44 -19.43
C TYR A 16 -3.06 -1.11 -18.36
N SER A 17 -3.81 -0.04 -18.61
CA SER A 17 -4.99 0.32 -17.82
C SER A 17 -6.22 0.42 -18.70
N LEU A 18 -7.35 -0.08 -18.21
CA LEU A 18 -8.67 0.09 -18.80
C LEU A 18 -9.56 0.88 -17.84
N SER A 19 -9.94 2.08 -18.24
CA SER A 19 -10.85 2.93 -17.49
C SER A 19 -12.30 2.47 -17.61
N THR A 20 -13.08 2.60 -16.54
CA THR A 20 -14.54 2.34 -16.57
C THR A 20 -15.32 3.24 -17.51
N VAL A 21 -14.76 4.40 -17.88
CA VAL A 21 -15.29 5.29 -18.94
C VAL A 21 -14.51 5.18 -20.24
N GLY A 22 -13.42 4.42 -20.24
CA GLY A 22 -12.56 4.18 -21.40
C GLY A 22 -13.17 3.24 -22.41
N GLN A 23 -12.67 3.30 -23.64
CA GLN A 23 -13.10 2.45 -24.78
C GLN A 23 -11.95 1.63 -25.36
N GLN A 24 -10.77 1.67 -24.74
CA GLN A 24 -9.57 0.95 -25.16
C GLN A 24 -8.64 0.71 -23.97
N TRP A 25 -7.77 -0.29 -24.08
CA TRP A 25 -6.64 -0.47 -23.17
C TRP A 25 -5.57 0.56 -23.49
N GLU A 26 -5.20 1.36 -22.49
CA GLU A 26 -4.17 2.38 -22.60
C GLU A 26 -2.84 1.84 -22.10
N HIS A 27 -1.80 1.95 -22.91
CA HIS A 27 -0.46 1.52 -22.54
C HIS A 27 0.20 2.56 -21.62
N CYS A 28 0.73 2.12 -20.48
CA CYS A 28 1.43 2.98 -19.54
C CYS A 28 2.84 3.31 -20.05
N ARG A 29 2.96 4.30 -20.95
CA ARG A 29 4.22 4.66 -21.62
C ARG A 29 5.33 5.14 -20.68
N ASN A 30 5.00 5.53 -19.45
CA ASN A 30 5.96 5.94 -18.42
C ASN A 30 6.69 4.74 -17.77
N ALA A 31 6.30 3.51 -18.10
CA ALA A 31 7.02 2.30 -17.71
C ALA A 31 8.13 1.99 -18.72
N HIS A 32 9.37 2.41 -18.42
CA HIS A 32 10.55 1.97 -19.18
C HIS A 32 11.05 0.58 -18.76
N MET A 33 10.30 -0.12 -17.92
CA MET A 33 10.64 -1.41 -17.35
C MET A 33 9.49 -2.39 -17.56
N GLU A 34 9.83 -3.67 -17.57
CA GLU A 34 8.91 -4.78 -17.73
C GLU A 34 8.47 -5.29 -16.36
N PHE A 35 7.17 -5.50 -16.20
CA PHE A 35 6.54 -5.97 -14.97
C PHE A 35 6.12 -7.43 -15.07
N LYS A 36 6.24 -8.16 -13.96
CA LYS A 36 5.68 -9.51 -13.80
C LYS A 36 4.25 -9.45 -13.28
N ARG A 37 4.00 -8.54 -12.33
CA ARG A 37 2.73 -8.39 -11.60
C ARG A 37 2.52 -6.95 -11.19
N VAL A 38 1.26 -6.54 -11.09
CA VAL A 38 0.85 -5.24 -10.58
C VAL A 38 -0.32 -5.39 -9.61
N THR A 39 -0.40 -4.47 -8.66
CA THR A 39 -1.53 -4.32 -7.75
C THR A 39 -1.78 -2.81 -7.57
N ALA A 40 -3.04 -2.40 -7.46
CA ALA A 40 -3.37 -0.98 -7.52
C ALA A 40 -4.42 -0.59 -6.48
N ALA A 41 -4.22 0.58 -5.91
CA ALA A 41 -5.21 1.33 -5.14
C ALA A 41 -5.63 2.56 -5.94
N GLN A 42 -6.57 3.35 -5.42
CA GLN A 42 -7.08 4.53 -6.12
C GLN A 42 -5.99 5.57 -6.45
N GLN A 43 -5.02 5.75 -5.54
CA GLN A 43 -4.03 6.83 -5.63
C GLN A 43 -2.64 6.36 -6.13
N CYS A 44 -2.43 5.05 -6.25
CA CYS A 44 -1.14 4.52 -6.64
C CYS A 44 -1.23 3.08 -7.14
N CYS A 45 -0.19 2.66 -7.84
CA CYS A 45 0.01 1.30 -8.31
C CYS A 45 1.40 0.81 -7.89
N TRP A 46 1.47 -0.43 -7.41
CA TRP A 46 2.72 -1.14 -7.17
C TRP A 46 2.90 -2.23 -8.21
N GLY A 47 4.16 -2.54 -8.51
CA GLY A 47 4.48 -3.64 -9.42
C GLY A 47 5.79 -4.31 -9.05
N ILE A 48 5.85 -5.62 -9.29
CA ILE A 48 7.11 -6.38 -9.26
C ILE A 48 7.66 -6.39 -10.68
N ALA A 49 8.84 -5.81 -10.87
CA ALA A 49 9.50 -5.78 -12.17
C ALA A 49 10.24 -7.11 -12.48
N CYS A 50 10.77 -7.24 -13.69
CA CYS A 50 11.56 -8.41 -14.09
C CYS A 50 12.82 -8.62 -13.23
N ASP A 51 13.36 -7.56 -12.64
CA ASP A 51 14.45 -7.59 -11.64
C ASP A 51 14.01 -8.09 -10.24
N SER A 52 12.76 -8.52 -10.10
CA SER A 52 12.13 -8.99 -8.85
C SER A 52 12.11 -7.95 -7.73
N SER A 53 12.27 -6.66 -8.07
CA SER A 53 12.12 -5.54 -7.13
C SER A 53 10.74 -4.92 -7.23
N ILE A 54 10.30 -4.28 -6.13
CA ILE A 54 9.03 -3.57 -6.05
C ILE A 54 9.23 -2.12 -6.49
N TYR A 55 8.36 -1.65 -7.38
CA TYR A 55 8.27 -0.27 -7.80
C TYR A 55 6.90 0.29 -7.42
N LEU A 56 6.87 1.57 -7.09
CA LEU A 56 5.68 2.34 -6.77
C LEU A 56 5.50 3.44 -7.82
N ASN A 57 4.28 3.58 -8.33
CA ASN A 57 3.84 4.70 -9.13
C ASN A 57 2.69 5.41 -8.40
N VAL A 58 2.93 6.63 -7.94
CA VAL A 58 1.90 7.48 -7.31
C VAL A 58 1.27 8.35 -8.38
N HIS A 59 -0.05 8.28 -8.53
CA HIS A 59 -0.77 9.04 -9.55
C HIS A 59 -0.68 10.55 -9.26
N ALA A 60 -0.50 11.36 -10.29
CA ALA A 60 -0.51 12.81 -10.15
C ALA A 60 -1.80 13.33 -9.49
N SER A 61 -1.62 14.34 -8.65
CA SER A 61 -2.67 15.04 -7.92
C SER A 61 -2.34 16.52 -7.89
N ASP A 62 -3.37 17.38 -7.87
CA ASP A 62 -3.21 18.83 -7.72
C ASP A 62 -2.55 19.20 -6.37
N LEU A 63 -2.69 18.32 -5.37
CA LEU A 63 -2.10 18.49 -4.05
C LEU A 63 -0.77 17.73 -3.98
N PRO A 64 0.36 18.42 -3.74
CA PRO A 64 1.65 17.76 -3.58
C PRO A 64 1.65 16.92 -2.30
N VAL A 65 2.25 15.74 -2.37
CA VAL A 65 2.50 14.91 -1.20
C VAL A 65 3.64 15.53 -0.39
N ARG A 66 3.30 16.06 0.78
CA ARG A 66 4.22 16.72 1.72
C ARG A 66 4.21 16.00 3.05
N TYR A 67 5.38 15.89 3.67
CA TYR A 67 5.55 15.36 5.02
C TYR A 67 6.30 16.38 5.87
N GLN A 68 5.78 16.64 7.07
CA GLN A 68 6.39 17.54 8.05
C GLN A 68 7.28 16.72 8.98
N GLU A 69 8.56 17.07 9.01
CA GLU A 69 9.49 16.65 10.05
C GLU A 69 9.49 17.67 11.18
N ASP A 70 9.65 17.19 12.41
CA ASP A 70 9.87 18.07 13.55
C ASP A 70 10.86 17.52 14.56
N THR A 71 11.56 18.44 15.22
CA THR A 71 12.45 18.15 16.37
C THR A 71 12.37 19.30 17.36
N TYR A 72 12.69 19.03 18.62
CA TYR A 72 12.66 19.99 19.70
C TYR A 72 14.07 20.29 20.17
N GLU A 73 14.42 21.57 20.20
CA GLU A 73 15.62 22.05 20.88
C GLU A 73 15.29 22.35 22.33
N ASN A 74 15.99 21.73 23.27
CA ASN A 74 15.78 21.84 24.70
C ASN A 74 16.97 22.52 25.38
N GLN A 75 16.70 23.44 26.30
CA GLN A 75 17.71 24.15 27.07
C GLN A 75 17.32 24.24 28.54
N ARG A 76 18.33 24.25 29.41
CA ARG A 76 18.17 24.41 30.86
C ARG A 76 18.76 25.73 31.32
N TRP A 77 18.03 26.41 32.20
CA TRP A 77 18.50 27.62 32.87
C TRP A 77 19.55 27.27 33.92
N ASN A 78 20.64 28.03 33.94
CA ASN A 78 21.61 28.03 35.01
C ASN A 78 21.98 29.48 35.42
N PRO A 79 22.50 29.69 36.64
CA PRO A 79 22.79 31.04 37.15
C PRO A 79 23.87 31.82 36.40
N VAL A 80 24.74 31.14 35.63
CA VAL A 80 25.92 31.75 35.00
C VAL A 80 25.60 32.19 33.57
N ASP A 81 25.02 31.29 32.78
CA ASP A 81 24.80 31.46 31.34
C ASP A 81 23.32 31.70 30.98
N GLY A 82 22.41 31.66 31.96
CA GLY A 82 20.98 31.64 31.70
C GLY A 82 20.55 30.33 31.04
N PHE A 83 19.63 30.38 30.07
CA PHE A 83 19.25 29.18 29.32
C PHE A 83 20.37 28.74 28.38
N SER A 84 20.82 27.50 28.53
CA SER A 84 21.96 26.94 27.82
C SER A 84 21.75 25.48 27.41
N GLU A 85 22.63 24.99 26.55
CA GLU A 85 22.70 23.60 26.08
C GLU A 85 23.28 22.63 27.14
N ARG A 86 23.75 23.15 28.28
CA ARG A 86 24.29 22.33 29.37
C ARG A 86 23.14 21.74 30.18
N LEU A 87 22.77 20.51 29.83
CA LEU A 87 21.71 19.75 30.47
C LEU A 87 22.28 18.86 31.60
N LEU A 88 21.43 18.52 32.58
CA LEU A 88 21.77 17.58 33.64
C LEU A 88 21.74 16.14 33.10
N PRO A 89 22.46 15.19 33.74
CA PRO A 89 22.47 13.79 33.29
C PRO A 89 21.09 13.12 33.24
N SER A 90 20.14 13.58 34.05
CA SER A 90 18.76 13.08 34.09
C SER A 90 17.80 13.82 33.16
N ASP A 91 18.29 14.84 32.45
CA ASP A 91 17.47 15.59 31.51
C ASP A 91 17.21 14.81 30.23
N ARG A 92 16.21 15.27 29.50
CA ARG A 92 16.03 14.92 28.10
C ARG A 92 17.23 15.36 27.26
N TRP A 93 17.28 14.90 26.02
CA TRP A 93 18.30 15.30 25.06
C TRP A 93 18.18 16.77 24.65
N GLN A 94 19.30 17.41 24.30
CA GLN A 94 19.31 18.78 23.74
C GLN A 94 18.45 18.87 22.48
N TRP A 95 18.50 17.84 21.64
CA TRP A 95 17.63 17.69 20.48
C TRP A 95 16.78 16.46 20.66
N SER A 96 15.47 16.59 20.66
CA SER A 96 14.60 15.46 20.96
C SER A 96 13.32 15.41 20.15
N ASP A 97 12.67 14.26 20.19
CA ASP A 97 11.27 14.16 19.87
C ASP A 97 10.39 14.91 20.90
N ILE A 98 9.08 14.96 20.65
CA ILE A 98 8.13 15.63 21.55
C ILE A 98 8.14 15.06 22.98
N THR A 99 8.43 13.77 23.15
CA THR A 99 8.48 13.10 24.45
C THR A 99 9.74 13.48 25.24
N GLY A 100 10.84 13.79 24.55
CA GLY A 100 12.14 14.05 25.15
C GLY A 100 12.99 12.80 25.34
N LEU A 101 12.49 11.61 24.97
CA LEU A 101 13.14 10.33 25.22
C LEU A 101 14.08 9.92 24.09
N GLN A 102 13.81 10.37 22.86
CA GLN A 102 14.64 10.05 21.71
C GLN A 102 15.53 11.24 21.34
N HIS A 103 16.82 10.98 21.11
CA HIS A 103 17.76 11.98 20.61
C HIS A 103 17.53 12.20 19.10
N GLN A 104 17.15 13.41 18.70
CA GLN A 104 16.85 13.75 17.29
C GLN A 104 17.55 15.04 16.83
N PRO A 105 18.88 15.08 16.71
CA PRO A 105 19.61 16.24 16.17
C PRO A 105 19.08 16.67 14.80
N ILE A 106 19.03 17.98 14.53
CA ILE A 106 18.65 18.51 13.20
C ILE A 106 19.43 17.85 12.05
N ALA A 107 20.71 17.55 12.26
CA ALA A 107 21.59 16.93 11.27
C ALA A 107 21.33 15.43 11.04
N SER A 108 20.58 14.74 11.92
CA SER A 108 20.30 13.31 11.78
C SER A 108 19.16 13.00 10.81
N PHE A 109 18.35 14.01 10.43
CA PHE A 109 17.23 13.82 9.53
C PHE A 109 17.71 13.60 8.09
N GLN A 110 17.30 12.49 7.50
CA GLN A 110 17.61 12.09 6.14
C GLN A 110 16.31 11.85 5.37
N LEU A 111 16.36 12.08 4.05
CA LEU A 111 15.24 11.74 3.18
C LEU A 111 15.08 10.21 3.12
N PRO A 112 13.84 9.67 3.10
CA PRO A 112 13.63 8.21 3.07
C PRO A 112 14.20 7.54 1.83
N SER A 113 14.16 8.24 0.70
CA SER A 113 14.60 7.73 -0.60
C SER A 113 14.95 8.90 -1.53
N SER A 114 15.48 8.58 -2.71
CA SER A 114 15.72 9.53 -3.78
C SER A 114 14.44 10.11 -4.40
N SER A 115 13.27 9.53 -4.10
CA SER A 115 11.94 10.01 -4.52
C SER A 115 11.44 11.20 -3.69
N TRP A 116 12.17 11.59 -2.65
CA TRP A 116 11.89 12.75 -1.84
C TRP A 116 12.92 13.85 -2.06
N GLU A 117 12.52 15.07 -1.71
CA GLU A 117 13.41 16.23 -1.63
C GLU A 117 12.97 17.15 -0.49
N TRP A 118 13.93 17.89 0.07
CA TRP A 118 13.61 18.95 1.03
C TRP A 118 13.01 20.14 0.28
N GLU A 119 11.88 20.64 0.76
CA GLU A 119 11.21 21.81 0.19
C GLU A 119 11.89 23.12 0.62
N GLY A 120 12.54 23.11 1.78
CA GLY A 120 13.28 24.24 2.32
C GLY A 120 14.17 23.82 3.49
N ASP A 121 14.80 24.80 4.13
CA ASP A 121 15.58 24.60 5.35
C ASP A 121 14.69 24.52 6.59
N TRP A 122 15.30 24.12 7.71
CA TRP A 122 14.65 24.11 9.01
C TRP A 122 14.24 25.53 9.41
N PHE A 123 13.03 25.67 9.94
CA PHE A 123 12.56 26.93 10.51
C PHE A 123 11.88 26.67 11.85
N VAL A 124 11.80 27.71 12.68
CA VAL A 124 11.20 27.61 14.02
C VAL A 124 9.68 27.70 13.92
N ASP A 125 8.99 26.81 14.64
CA ASP A 125 7.55 26.90 14.85
C ASP A 125 7.25 28.01 15.85
N GLU A 126 6.73 29.15 15.37
CA GLU A 126 6.33 30.28 16.21
C GLU A 126 4.88 30.15 16.72
N ASN A 127 4.40 28.91 16.91
CA ASN A 127 3.05 28.60 17.33
C ASN A 127 3.03 27.51 18.41
N LEU A 128 2.22 27.69 19.44
CA LEU A 128 1.87 26.66 20.42
C LEU A 128 0.34 26.57 20.52
N ASP A 129 -0.23 25.43 20.11
CA ASP A 129 -1.67 25.14 20.20
C ASP A 129 -2.59 26.20 19.56
N GLY A 130 -2.12 26.89 18.52
CA GLY A 130 -2.84 27.94 17.81
C GLY A 130 -2.47 29.36 18.24
N GLU A 131 -1.77 29.52 19.36
CA GLU A 131 -1.35 30.80 19.90
C GLU A 131 0.08 31.15 19.47
N PRO A 132 0.35 32.40 19.04
CA PRO A 132 1.70 32.85 18.74
C PRO A 132 2.62 32.71 19.95
N THR A 133 3.81 32.18 19.75
CA THR A 133 4.86 32.19 20.78
C THR A 133 5.59 33.54 20.80
N GLU A 134 6.43 33.76 21.82
CA GLU A 134 7.38 34.88 21.81
C GLU A 134 8.38 34.73 20.63
N LYS A 135 9.14 35.80 20.33
CA LYS A 135 10.19 35.76 19.30
C LYS A 135 11.08 34.52 19.46
N GLU A 136 11.39 33.86 18.34
CA GLU A 136 12.21 32.64 18.27
C GLU A 136 11.55 31.34 18.78
N GLY A 137 10.23 31.31 18.99
CA GLY A 137 9.50 30.05 19.20
C GLY A 137 9.69 29.36 20.54
N TRP A 138 10.25 30.05 21.54
CA TRP A 138 10.53 29.46 22.84
C TRP A 138 9.26 29.26 23.66
N THR A 139 9.18 28.08 24.28
CA THR A 139 8.15 27.72 25.27
C THR A 139 8.84 27.28 26.56
N TYR A 140 8.22 27.53 27.70
CA TYR A 140 8.86 27.43 29.01
C TYR A 140 8.13 26.48 29.95
N ALA A 141 8.88 25.80 30.82
CA ALA A 141 8.30 24.96 31.88
C ALA A 141 9.15 25.03 33.17
N MET A 142 8.58 24.52 34.28
CA MET A 142 9.29 24.49 35.56
C MET A 142 10.43 23.47 35.59
N ASP A 143 10.26 22.31 34.95
CA ASP A 143 11.30 21.28 34.84
C ASP A 143 10.97 20.29 33.70
N PHE A 144 11.86 19.35 33.41
CA PHE A 144 11.55 18.19 32.54
C PHE A 144 11.05 17.00 33.39
N PRO A 145 10.04 16.22 32.95
CA PRO A 145 8.98 16.54 31.97
C PRO A 145 7.85 17.36 32.61
N ALA A 146 7.37 18.40 31.93
CA ALA A 146 6.24 19.22 32.38
C ALA A 146 5.47 19.84 31.19
N THR A 147 4.32 20.43 31.49
CA THR A 147 3.52 21.23 30.54
C THR A 147 4.23 22.56 30.24
N TYR A 148 4.36 22.88 28.95
CA TYR A 148 5.02 24.10 28.50
C TYR A 148 4.01 25.23 28.28
N THR A 149 4.44 26.47 28.51
CA THR A 149 3.64 27.68 28.26
C THR A 149 4.43 28.68 27.41
N ASN A 150 3.72 29.56 26.69
CA ASN A 150 4.35 30.60 25.86
C ASN A 150 5.16 31.60 26.69
N ASP A 151 4.61 32.04 27.83
CA ASP A 151 5.27 33.05 28.66
C ASP A 151 6.33 32.46 29.58
N LYS A 152 7.48 33.14 29.65
CA LYS A 152 8.50 32.86 30.67
C LYS A 152 7.99 33.29 32.05
N LYS A 153 7.93 32.34 32.98
CA LYS A 153 7.59 32.58 34.39
C LYS A 153 8.86 32.67 35.24
N TRP A 154 8.73 33.23 36.44
CA TRP A 154 9.86 33.39 37.38
C TRP A 154 10.50 32.06 37.78
N ASN A 155 9.74 30.96 37.73
CA ASN A 155 10.16 29.60 38.05
C ASN A 155 10.40 28.74 36.80
N SER A 156 10.53 29.34 35.61
CA SER A 156 10.85 28.61 34.38
C SER A 156 12.32 28.20 34.36
N CYS A 157 12.62 26.95 34.71
CA CYS A 157 13.99 26.42 34.72
C CYS A 157 14.37 25.72 33.41
N VAL A 158 13.40 25.43 32.54
CA VAL A 158 13.65 24.80 31.25
C VAL A 158 12.87 25.50 30.15
N ARG A 159 13.40 25.46 28.92
CA ARG A 159 12.71 25.91 27.72
C ARG A 159 12.91 24.95 26.56
N ARG A 160 11.98 24.96 25.62
CA ARG A 160 12.13 24.27 24.34
C ARG A 160 11.53 25.08 23.20
N ARG A 161 12.04 24.90 21.99
CA ARG A 161 11.41 25.38 20.75
C ARG A 161 11.33 24.25 19.74
N ARG A 162 10.27 24.25 18.93
CA ARG A 162 10.06 23.24 17.89
C ARG A 162 10.61 23.76 16.58
N TRP A 163 11.37 22.92 15.90
CA TRP A 163 11.89 23.15 14.57
C TRP A 163 11.13 22.28 13.58
N LEU A 164 10.74 22.86 12.46
CA LEU A 164 9.99 22.21 11.39
C LEU A 164 10.80 22.21 10.10
N ARG A 165 10.64 21.14 9.32
CA ARG A 165 11.11 21.09 7.93
C ARG A 165 10.17 20.23 7.11
N TYR A 166 9.94 20.62 5.86
CA TYR A 166 9.07 19.88 4.95
C TYR A 166 9.88 19.15 3.90
N ARG A 167 9.51 17.89 3.67
CA ARG A 167 9.94 17.13 2.50
C ARG A 167 8.75 16.89 1.57
N ARG A 168 9.02 16.90 0.27
CA ARG A 168 8.04 16.71 -0.80
C ARG A 168 8.38 15.46 -1.61
N TYR A 169 7.35 14.68 -1.96
CA TYR A 169 7.51 13.57 -2.88
C TYR A 169 7.54 14.08 -4.32
N LYS A 170 8.54 13.68 -5.11
CA LYS A 170 8.75 14.17 -6.48
C LYS A 170 8.55 13.14 -7.57
N ALA A 171 8.43 11.85 -7.25
CA ALA A 171 8.32 10.77 -8.23
C ALA A 171 6.87 10.45 -8.65
N MET A 172 6.03 11.47 -8.79
CA MET A 172 4.64 11.32 -9.24
C MET A 172 4.59 10.90 -10.72
N ASP A 173 3.64 10.05 -11.11
CA ASP A 173 3.46 9.47 -12.45
C ASP A 173 4.71 8.75 -13.02
N THR A 174 5.62 8.35 -12.15
CA THR A 174 6.84 7.62 -12.51
C THR A 174 7.00 6.40 -11.61
N TRP A 175 7.58 5.33 -12.16
CA TRP A 175 7.86 4.11 -11.40
C TRP A 175 9.15 4.27 -10.59
N ALA A 176 8.99 4.54 -9.29
CA ALA A 176 10.09 4.66 -8.34
C ALA A 176 10.40 3.32 -7.67
N LYS A 177 11.66 2.91 -7.67
CA LYS A 177 12.10 1.69 -6.98
C LYS A 177 11.96 1.87 -5.47
N GLN A 178 11.21 0.99 -4.81
CA GLN A 178 11.12 1.01 -3.36
C GLN A 178 12.39 0.42 -2.72
N THR A 179 12.65 0.78 -1.46
CA THR A 179 13.76 0.24 -0.67
C THR A 179 13.72 -1.29 -0.68
N THR A 180 14.75 -1.89 -1.26
CA THR A 180 14.86 -3.32 -1.48
C THR A 180 15.18 -4.06 -0.18
N LEU A 181 14.41 -5.09 0.11
CA LEU A 181 14.81 -6.14 1.05
C LEU A 181 15.87 -7.05 0.40
N PRO A 182 16.61 -7.85 1.20
CA PRO A 182 17.61 -8.77 0.66
C PRO A 182 17.00 -9.85 -0.25
N ASP A 183 15.73 -10.20 -0.02
CA ASP A 183 15.05 -11.25 -0.76
C ASP A 183 14.31 -10.70 -2.01
N PRO A 184 14.47 -11.30 -3.20
CA PRO A 184 13.69 -10.96 -4.39
C PRO A 184 12.21 -11.37 -4.25
N PHE A 185 11.29 -10.61 -4.84
CA PHE A 185 9.84 -10.81 -4.72
C PHE A 185 9.21 -11.54 -5.91
N SER A 186 8.16 -12.32 -5.62
CA SER A 186 7.42 -13.17 -6.56
C SER A 186 5.94 -12.77 -6.71
N ASP A 187 5.30 -12.32 -5.63
CA ASP A 187 3.90 -11.88 -5.61
C ASP A 187 3.66 -10.66 -4.72
N ILE A 188 2.64 -9.86 -5.05
CA ILE A 188 2.32 -8.62 -4.35
C ILE A 188 0.81 -8.35 -4.38
N SER A 189 0.26 -7.84 -3.28
CA SER A 189 -1.15 -7.47 -3.19
C SER A 189 -1.35 -6.26 -2.27
N CYS A 190 -2.12 -5.27 -2.73
CA CYS A 190 -2.51 -4.11 -1.94
C CYS A 190 -4.01 -4.10 -1.62
N GLY A 191 -4.36 -3.58 -0.43
CA GLY A 191 -5.69 -3.68 0.15
C GLY A 191 -5.86 -2.77 1.37
N GLY A 192 -6.86 -3.06 2.20
CA GLY A 192 -7.01 -2.49 3.55
C GLY A 192 -7.49 -1.04 3.63
N TRP A 193 -7.93 -0.43 2.52
CA TRP A 193 -8.41 0.96 2.50
C TRP A 193 -9.82 1.15 3.10
N GLU A 194 -10.56 0.08 3.36
CA GLU A 194 -11.90 0.09 3.98
C GLU A 194 -11.93 -0.48 5.40
N ILE A 195 -10.76 -0.78 6.01
CA ILE A 195 -10.69 -1.19 7.41
C ILE A 195 -11.21 -0.03 8.29
N SER A 196 -12.30 -0.28 9.02
CA SER A 196 -13.25 0.70 9.58
C SER A 196 -12.72 1.64 10.67
N GLU A 197 -11.42 1.62 10.96
CA GLU A 197 -10.81 2.34 12.08
C GLU A 197 -10.04 3.59 11.59
N GLU A 198 -10.23 4.72 12.27
CA GLU A 198 -9.46 5.95 12.03
C GLU A 198 -7.96 5.74 12.28
N PRO A 199 -7.05 6.47 11.61
CA PRO A 199 -7.29 7.53 10.62
C PRO A 199 -7.45 7.00 9.18
N ARG A 200 -8.42 7.54 8.44
CA ARG A 200 -8.71 7.17 7.04
C ARG A 200 -7.49 7.33 6.12
N GLY A 201 -7.40 6.51 5.07
CA GLY A 201 -6.39 6.67 4.01
C GLY A 201 -5.04 5.97 4.21
N ARG A 202 -4.98 4.93 5.05
CA ARG A 202 -3.83 3.99 5.04
C ARG A 202 -4.11 2.85 4.08
N LEU A 203 -3.03 2.33 3.49
CA LEU A 203 -3.06 1.19 2.58
C LEU A 203 -2.25 0.06 3.19
N SER A 204 -2.69 -1.16 2.96
CA SER A 204 -1.97 -2.38 3.34
C SER A 204 -1.30 -2.94 2.09
N LEU A 205 -0.01 -3.24 2.16
CA LEU A 205 0.72 -3.87 1.06
C LEU A 205 1.44 -5.11 1.59
N TRP A 206 1.14 -6.24 0.95
CA TRP A 206 1.71 -7.54 1.24
C TRP A 206 2.54 -8.00 0.06
N ALA A 207 3.69 -8.61 0.32
CA ALA A 207 4.56 -9.15 -0.70
C ALA A 207 5.07 -10.53 -0.29
N VAL A 208 5.34 -11.38 -1.28
CA VAL A 208 5.87 -12.73 -1.10
C VAL A 208 7.24 -12.79 -1.78
N SER A 209 8.24 -13.31 -1.07
CA SER A 209 9.59 -13.50 -1.64
C SER A 209 9.69 -14.79 -2.48
N LEU A 210 10.75 -14.95 -3.27
CA LEU A 210 11.01 -16.20 -4.00
C LEU A 210 11.27 -17.40 -3.08
N GLN A 211 11.58 -17.18 -1.80
CA GLN A 211 11.71 -18.24 -0.78
C GLN A 211 10.40 -18.50 -0.03
N GLY A 212 9.28 -17.91 -0.47
CA GLY A 212 7.97 -18.09 0.14
C GLY A 212 7.77 -17.39 1.48
N LYS A 213 8.62 -16.42 1.83
CA LYS A 213 8.42 -15.56 3.00
C LYS A 213 7.39 -14.48 2.70
N VAL A 214 6.58 -14.15 3.70
CA VAL A 214 5.57 -13.08 3.62
C VAL A 214 6.08 -11.82 4.30
N TRP A 215 5.92 -10.69 3.63
CA TRP A 215 6.33 -9.36 4.09
C TRP A 215 5.14 -8.40 4.07
N PHE A 216 5.05 -7.57 5.11
CA PHE A 216 4.07 -6.50 5.23
C PHE A 216 4.77 -5.14 5.21
N ARG A 217 4.27 -4.19 4.41
CA ARG A 217 4.78 -2.81 4.37
C ARG A 217 4.01 -1.93 5.35
N GLU A 218 4.72 -1.34 6.29
CA GLU A 218 4.14 -0.45 7.29
C GLU A 218 4.15 1.01 6.87
N GLY A 219 3.26 1.80 7.49
CA GLY A 219 3.34 3.26 7.42
C GLY A 219 2.95 3.87 6.07
N ILE A 220 2.30 3.12 5.18
CA ILE A 220 1.77 3.67 3.92
C ILE A 220 0.59 4.58 4.25
N SER A 221 0.71 5.83 3.84
CA SER A 221 -0.34 6.84 3.96
C SER A 221 -0.26 7.85 2.82
N HIS A 222 -1.24 8.74 2.73
CA HIS A 222 -1.19 9.85 1.77
C HIS A 222 0.07 10.72 1.91
N GLN A 223 0.55 10.97 3.13
CA GLN A 223 1.78 11.75 3.38
C GLN A 223 3.06 10.90 3.30
N ASN A 224 2.94 9.59 3.20
CA ASN A 224 4.08 8.67 3.10
C ASN A 224 3.74 7.50 2.15
N PRO A 225 3.64 7.73 0.84
CA PRO A 225 3.19 6.73 -0.12
C PRO A 225 4.15 5.55 -0.25
N GLU A 226 5.44 5.73 0.07
CA GLU A 226 6.42 4.65 0.07
C GLU A 226 6.30 3.71 1.28
N GLY A 227 5.60 4.13 2.34
CA GLY A 227 5.66 3.45 3.64
C GLY A 227 7.00 3.60 4.34
N SER A 228 7.11 3.08 5.56
CA SER A 228 8.26 3.27 6.45
C SER A 228 9.22 2.08 6.45
N SER A 229 8.68 0.87 6.60
CA SER A 229 9.48 -0.34 6.83
C SER A 229 8.78 -1.57 6.29
N TRP A 230 9.56 -2.57 5.91
CA TRP A 230 9.07 -3.91 5.67
C TRP A 230 9.25 -4.76 6.92
N VAL A 231 8.26 -5.57 7.22
CA VAL A 231 8.28 -6.48 8.37
C VAL A 231 7.93 -7.88 7.89
N GLU A 232 8.77 -8.85 8.25
CA GLU A 232 8.50 -10.27 7.97
C GLU A 232 7.35 -10.74 8.85
N VAL A 233 6.40 -11.46 8.24
CA VAL A 233 5.26 -12.03 8.94
C VAL A 233 5.22 -13.54 8.68
N PRO A 234 5.81 -14.36 9.58
CA PRO A 234 6.00 -15.78 9.33
C PRO A 234 4.69 -16.52 9.03
N PRO A 235 4.56 -17.15 7.84
CA PRO A 235 3.48 -18.10 7.55
C PRO A 235 3.77 -19.49 8.14
N PRO A 236 2.75 -20.39 8.22
CA PRO A 236 2.94 -21.78 8.65
C PRO A 236 3.70 -22.65 7.63
N GLY A 237 3.90 -22.18 6.40
CA GLY A 237 4.61 -22.87 5.32
C GLY A 237 5.04 -21.89 4.22
N GLU A 238 5.68 -22.36 3.16
CA GLU A 238 6.15 -21.50 2.07
C GLU A 238 4.96 -20.98 1.24
N VAL A 239 4.84 -19.65 1.13
CA VAL A 239 3.74 -19.01 0.38
C VAL A 239 4.12 -18.80 -1.09
N VAL A 240 3.22 -19.08 -2.03
CA VAL A 240 3.43 -18.83 -3.47
C VAL A 240 2.63 -17.66 -4.01
N GLN A 241 1.53 -17.30 -3.35
CA GLN A 241 0.61 -16.28 -3.82
C GLN A 241 -0.14 -15.69 -2.61
N ILE A 242 -0.33 -14.37 -2.58
CA ILE A 242 -1.06 -13.65 -1.54
C ILE A 242 -2.08 -12.69 -2.14
N SER A 243 -3.26 -12.60 -1.54
CA SER A 243 -4.29 -11.63 -1.93
C SER A 243 -4.89 -10.99 -0.70
N CYS A 244 -4.94 -9.65 -0.70
CA CYS A 244 -5.66 -8.86 0.29
C CYS A 244 -6.83 -8.11 -0.34
N GLY A 245 -7.94 -8.08 0.37
CA GLY A 245 -9.13 -7.34 -0.02
C GLY A 245 -9.10 -5.87 0.45
N PRO A 246 -10.14 -5.09 0.09
CA PRO A 246 -10.33 -3.73 0.59
C PRO A 246 -10.49 -3.65 2.12
N GLY A 247 -11.08 -4.68 2.73
CA GLY A 247 -11.29 -4.79 4.17
C GLY A 247 -10.14 -5.48 4.92
N ASP A 248 -10.51 -6.32 5.89
CA ASP A 248 -9.62 -7.04 6.80
C ASP A 248 -9.30 -8.48 6.34
N LEU A 249 -9.67 -8.86 5.12
CA LEU A 249 -9.41 -10.20 4.59
C LEU A 249 -8.06 -10.27 3.88
N VAL A 250 -7.23 -11.22 4.31
CA VAL A 250 -5.95 -11.57 3.66
C VAL A 250 -5.84 -13.08 3.59
N TRP A 251 -5.71 -13.60 2.36
CA TRP A 251 -5.53 -15.02 2.09
C TRP A 251 -4.22 -15.26 1.34
N ALA A 252 -3.66 -16.44 1.52
CA ALA A 252 -2.49 -16.87 0.79
C ALA A 252 -2.59 -18.35 0.39
N VAL A 253 -1.88 -18.71 -0.67
CA VAL A 253 -1.72 -20.07 -1.15
C VAL A 253 -0.32 -20.54 -0.76
N LEU A 254 -0.24 -21.70 -0.10
CA LEU A 254 1.02 -22.37 0.19
C LEU A 254 1.53 -23.15 -1.03
N TRP A 255 2.83 -23.45 -1.06
CA TRP A 255 3.48 -24.22 -2.13
C TRP A 255 2.83 -25.60 -2.33
N GLU A 256 2.35 -26.23 -1.27
CA GLU A 256 1.65 -27.51 -1.31
C GLU A 256 0.24 -27.40 -1.93
N GLY A 257 -0.29 -26.18 -2.08
CA GLY A 257 -1.63 -25.89 -2.58
C GLY A 257 -2.69 -25.79 -1.49
N HIS A 258 -2.30 -25.75 -0.22
CA HIS A 258 -3.18 -25.42 0.90
C HIS A 258 -3.46 -23.91 0.95
N LEU A 259 -4.58 -23.55 1.56
CA LEU A 259 -4.99 -22.16 1.72
C LEU A 259 -4.86 -21.76 3.18
N ILE A 260 -4.33 -20.56 3.40
CA ILE A 260 -4.25 -19.96 4.72
C ILE A 260 -4.93 -18.60 4.70
N VAL A 261 -5.54 -18.24 5.82
CA VAL A 261 -6.18 -16.96 6.03
C VAL A 261 -5.65 -16.33 7.31
N ARG A 262 -5.56 -15.01 7.34
CA ARG A 262 -5.30 -14.28 8.58
C ARG A 262 -6.59 -14.05 9.35
N GLU A 263 -6.55 -14.26 10.66
CA GLU A 263 -7.70 -14.01 11.55
C GLU A 263 -7.44 -12.81 12.44
N GLY A 264 -8.47 -12.01 12.77
CA GLY A 264 -8.32 -10.91 13.72
C GLY A 264 -7.45 -9.75 13.23
N ILE A 265 -7.33 -9.56 11.91
CA ILE A 265 -6.65 -8.40 11.36
C ILE A 265 -7.36 -7.14 11.86
N SER A 266 -6.61 -6.32 12.59
CA SER A 266 -6.98 -4.95 12.91
C SER A 266 -5.86 -4.01 12.50
N ARG A 267 -6.08 -2.70 12.55
CA ARG A 267 -5.02 -1.72 12.26
C ARG A 267 -3.85 -1.80 13.23
N ASP A 268 -4.10 -2.09 14.50
CA ASP A 268 -3.07 -2.21 15.54
C ASP A 268 -2.40 -3.59 15.51
N CYS A 269 -3.11 -4.59 14.99
CA CYS A 269 -2.65 -5.96 14.86
C CYS A 269 -2.85 -6.50 13.43
N PRO A 270 -2.17 -5.97 12.39
CA PRO A 270 -2.20 -6.61 11.07
C PRO A 270 -1.45 -7.95 11.07
N ARG A 271 -0.82 -8.32 12.20
CA ARG A 271 0.17 -9.39 12.38
C ARG A 271 -0.32 -10.53 13.29
N THR A 272 -1.60 -10.85 13.24
CA THR A 272 -2.25 -11.93 14.02
C THR A 272 -1.86 -13.36 13.62
N SER A 273 -2.54 -14.40 14.09
CA SER A 273 -2.28 -15.77 13.65
C SER A 273 -2.77 -16.04 12.22
N TRP A 274 -2.13 -17.01 11.58
CA TRP A 274 -2.65 -17.68 10.39
C TRP A 274 -3.53 -18.86 10.80
N ALA A 275 -4.62 -19.08 10.07
CA ALA A 275 -5.45 -20.26 10.15
C ALA A 275 -5.45 -20.98 8.80
N GLU A 276 -5.40 -22.31 8.84
CA GLU A 276 -5.50 -23.13 7.64
C GLU A 276 -6.98 -23.30 7.25
N VAL A 277 -7.25 -23.21 5.95
CA VAL A 277 -8.58 -23.41 5.37
C VAL A 277 -8.53 -24.62 4.46
N GLU A 278 -9.55 -25.47 4.59
CA GLU A 278 -9.75 -26.63 3.73
C GLU A 278 -9.65 -26.24 2.24
N SER A 279 -8.83 -26.97 1.49
CA SER A 279 -8.68 -26.77 0.04
C SER A 279 -9.98 -27.11 -0.70
N PRO A 280 -10.35 -26.37 -1.77
CA PRO A 280 -11.48 -26.74 -2.62
C PRO A 280 -11.35 -28.14 -3.24
N SER A 281 -10.12 -28.57 -3.51
CA SER A 281 -9.79 -29.91 -4.00
C SER A 281 -8.43 -30.32 -3.42
N PRO A 282 -8.39 -31.11 -2.33
CA PRO A 282 -7.14 -31.46 -1.65
C PRO A 282 -6.13 -32.20 -2.54
N GLU A 283 -6.60 -33.05 -3.45
CA GLU A 283 -5.74 -33.83 -4.35
C GLU A 283 -5.07 -32.96 -5.42
N VAL A 284 -5.74 -31.88 -5.85
CA VAL A 284 -5.25 -30.98 -6.91
C VAL A 284 -4.46 -29.81 -6.31
N GLY A 285 -4.96 -29.23 -5.22
CA GLY A 285 -4.38 -28.04 -4.58
C GLY A 285 -4.70 -26.73 -5.31
N ALA A 286 -4.80 -25.65 -4.53
CA ALA A 286 -4.96 -24.30 -5.04
C ALA A 286 -3.64 -23.76 -5.64
N ILE A 287 -3.75 -22.86 -6.62
CA ILE A 287 -2.61 -22.12 -7.20
C ILE A 287 -2.80 -20.60 -7.09
N HIS A 288 -4.04 -20.15 -6.91
CA HIS A 288 -4.36 -18.74 -6.85
C HIS A 288 -5.58 -18.53 -5.95
N VAL A 289 -5.54 -17.50 -5.12
CA VAL A 289 -6.68 -16.96 -4.38
C VAL A 289 -6.85 -15.47 -4.69
N ALA A 290 -8.10 -15.00 -4.73
CA ALA A 290 -8.45 -13.59 -4.88
C ALA A 290 -9.51 -13.20 -3.87
N VAL A 291 -9.29 -12.07 -3.20
CA VAL A 291 -10.05 -11.65 -2.02
C VAL A 291 -10.72 -10.31 -2.29
N GLY A 292 -12.02 -10.23 -2.07
CA GLY A 292 -12.82 -9.00 -2.07
C GLY A 292 -13.15 -8.53 -0.65
N MET A 293 -14.25 -7.79 -0.50
CA MET A 293 -14.76 -7.37 0.80
C MET A 293 -15.39 -8.54 1.56
N ASN A 294 -16.24 -9.32 0.89
CA ASN A 294 -16.97 -10.45 1.49
C ASN A 294 -16.92 -11.70 0.61
N VAL A 295 -16.00 -11.74 -0.34
CA VAL A 295 -15.89 -12.83 -1.31
C VAL A 295 -14.46 -13.33 -1.40
N VAL A 296 -14.33 -14.64 -1.56
CA VAL A 296 -13.04 -15.26 -1.88
C VAL A 296 -13.26 -16.22 -3.03
N TRP A 297 -12.38 -16.11 -4.01
CA TRP A 297 -12.33 -16.97 -5.17
C TRP A 297 -10.98 -17.66 -5.22
N ALA A 298 -10.95 -18.88 -5.73
CA ALA A 298 -9.72 -19.62 -5.91
C ALA A 298 -9.68 -20.34 -7.25
N VAL A 299 -8.47 -20.62 -7.72
CA VAL A 299 -8.20 -21.48 -8.88
C VAL A 299 -7.29 -22.62 -8.42
N THR A 300 -7.60 -23.84 -8.85
CA THR A 300 -6.82 -25.06 -8.59
C THR A 300 -5.89 -25.41 -9.76
N LYS A 301 -4.93 -26.32 -9.56
CA LYS A 301 -3.93 -26.71 -10.58
C LYS A 301 -4.53 -27.25 -11.89
N ASP A 302 -5.76 -27.74 -11.85
CA ASP A 302 -6.56 -28.20 -12.99
C ASP A 302 -7.35 -27.06 -13.68
N ASN A 303 -7.06 -25.80 -13.36
CA ASN A 303 -7.72 -24.57 -13.85
C ASN A 303 -9.19 -24.42 -13.43
N THR A 304 -9.68 -25.26 -12.52
CA THR A 304 -11.05 -25.17 -12.02
C THR A 304 -11.22 -23.95 -11.10
N VAL A 305 -12.33 -23.23 -11.28
CA VAL A 305 -12.65 -22.05 -10.48
C VAL A 305 -13.57 -22.40 -9.31
N TRP A 306 -13.27 -21.83 -8.15
CA TRP A 306 -14.02 -22.07 -6.91
C TRP A 306 -14.42 -20.76 -6.24
N PHE A 307 -15.64 -20.74 -5.70
CA PHE A 307 -16.16 -19.64 -4.89
C PHE A 307 -16.31 -20.10 -3.43
N ARG A 308 -15.73 -19.36 -2.48
CA ARG A 308 -15.87 -19.63 -1.05
C ARG A 308 -17.11 -18.92 -0.50
N ARG A 309 -18.01 -19.68 0.11
CA ARG A 309 -19.19 -19.16 0.80
C ARG A 309 -18.88 -18.70 2.21
N GLY A 310 -19.69 -17.75 2.70
CA GLY A 310 -19.77 -17.39 4.12
C GLY A 310 -18.58 -16.59 4.65
N VAL A 311 -17.73 -16.07 3.77
CA VAL A 311 -16.58 -15.24 4.15
C VAL A 311 -17.05 -13.83 4.51
N ASN A 312 -16.57 -13.31 5.63
CA ASN A 312 -16.72 -11.92 6.07
C ASN A 312 -15.70 -11.64 7.20
N SER A 313 -15.62 -10.40 7.68
CA SER A 313 -14.70 -9.97 8.75
C SER A 313 -14.78 -10.80 10.04
N HIS A 314 -15.95 -11.33 10.41
CA HIS A 314 -16.13 -12.15 11.62
C HIS A 314 -15.93 -13.65 11.36
N ASN A 315 -15.98 -14.08 10.10
CA ASN A 315 -15.76 -15.45 9.68
C ASN A 315 -14.84 -15.49 8.44
N PRO A 316 -13.55 -15.16 8.61
CA PRO A 316 -12.61 -15.05 7.48
C PRO A 316 -12.38 -16.40 6.79
N CYS A 317 -12.55 -17.53 7.48
CA CYS A 317 -12.43 -18.89 6.94
C CYS A 317 -13.59 -19.30 6.01
N GLY A 318 -14.74 -18.61 6.08
CA GLY A 318 -15.95 -19.00 5.36
C GLY A 318 -16.53 -20.33 5.82
N SER A 319 -17.38 -20.94 4.98
CA SER A 319 -18.15 -22.15 5.33
C SER A 319 -18.04 -23.29 4.31
N GLY A 320 -17.55 -23.05 3.10
CA GLY A 320 -17.38 -24.10 2.11
C GLY A 320 -17.12 -23.59 0.70
N TRP A 321 -16.65 -24.46 -0.17
CA TRP A 321 -16.38 -24.16 -1.57
C TRP A 321 -17.55 -24.54 -2.48
N ILE A 322 -17.74 -23.78 -3.54
CA ILE A 322 -18.64 -24.09 -4.65
C ILE A 322 -17.81 -24.13 -5.92
N ASN A 323 -17.94 -25.22 -6.69
CA ASN A 323 -17.37 -25.34 -8.02
C ASN A 323 -18.11 -24.42 -8.99
N MET A 324 -17.35 -23.62 -9.75
CA MET A 324 -17.90 -22.66 -10.70
C MET A 324 -17.56 -23.08 -12.12
N VAL A 325 -18.53 -22.93 -13.02
CA VAL A 325 -18.36 -23.26 -14.44
C VAL A 325 -17.33 -22.33 -15.08
N GLY A 326 -16.39 -22.93 -15.80
CA GLY A 326 -15.33 -22.26 -16.57
C GLY A 326 -13.94 -22.59 -16.05
N GLU A 327 -12.96 -22.59 -16.95
CA GLU A 327 -11.55 -22.85 -16.66
C GLU A 327 -10.73 -21.56 -16.77
N MET A 328 -10.05 -21.18 -15.69
CA MET A 328 -9.31 -19.93 -15.60
C MET A 328 -7.88 -20.19 -15.13
N ILE A 329 -6.93 -19.39 -15.60
CA ILE A 329 -5.53 -19.44 -15.16
C ILE A 329 -5.24 -18.44 -14.03
N MET A 330 -6.08 -17.41 -13.90
CA MET A 330 -5.92 -16.31 -12.96
C MET A 330 -7.28 -15.72 -12.66
N ILE A 331 -7.49 -15.30 -11.42
CA ILE A 331 -8.70 -14.63 -10.95
C ILE A 331 -8.30 -13.45 -10.08
N ASN A 332 -9.08 -12.38 -10.13
CA ASN A 332 -8.91 -11.20 -9.30
C ASN A 332 -10.28 -10.62 -8.91
N VAL A 333 -10.34 -9.98 -7.76
CA VAL A 333 -11.56 -9.32 -7.26
C VAL A 333 -11.27 -7.84 -7.11
N GLY A 334 -12.00 -7.02 -7.86
CA GLY A 334 -11.92 -5.56 -7.81
C GLY A 334 -12.92 -4.95 -6.83
N LEU A 335 -13.07 -3.63 -6.93
CA LEU A 335 -14.04 -2.86 -6.15
C LEU A 335 -15.46 -3.40 -6.31
N ASN A 336 -16.27 -3.29 -5.25
CA ASN A 336 -17.65 -3.80 -5.20
C ASN A 336 -17.75 -5.31 -5.50
N ASP A 337 -16.76 -6.09 -5.05
CA ASP A 337 -16.66 -7.54 -5.23
C ASP A 337 -16.71 -8.00 -6.69
N GLN A 338 -16.43 -7.12 -7.65
CA GLN A 338 -16.49 -7.46 -9.07
C GLN A 338 -15.34 -8.39 -9.45
N VAL A 339 -15.67 -9.53 -10.05
CA VAL A 339 -14.71 -10.61 -10.33
C VAL A 339 -14.24 -10.56 -11.78
N TRP A 340 -12.94 -10.65 -11.96
CA TRP A 340 -12.25 -10.70 -13.26
C TRP A 340 -11.39 -11.95 -13.33
N ALA A 341 -11.25 -12.53 -14.51
CA ALA A 341 -10.45 -13.73 -14.70
C ALA A 341 -9.79 -13.75 -16.08
N ILE A 342 -8.71 -14.52 -16.20
CA ILE A 342 -8.10 -14.81 -17.50
C ILE A 342 -8.38 -16.28 -17.81
N SER A 343 -9.00 -16.52 -18.97
CA SER A 343 -9.37 -17.86 -19.41
C SER A 343 -8.15 -18.71 -19.76
N CYS A 344 -8.24 -20.00 -19.45
CA CYS A 344 -7.20 -20.96 -19.81
C CYS A 344 -7.15 -21.22 -21.32
N GLU A 345 -8.30 -21.20 -21.99
CA GLU A 345 -8.45 -21.59 -23.39
C GLU A 345 -7.96 -20.50 -24.36
N ASP A 346 -8.45 -19.27 -24.20
CA ASP A 346 -8.27 -18.18 -25.17
C ASP A 346 -7.38 -17.02 -24.64
N ARG A 347 -6.99 -17.08 -23.37
CA ARG A 347 -6.20 -16.03 -22.67
C ARG A 347 -6.87 -14.65 -22.66
N VAL A 348 -8.18 -14.58 -22.93
CA VAL A 348 -8.96 -13.36 -22.89
C VAL A 348 -9.34 -13.02 -21.44
N VAL A 349 -9.48 -11.73 -21.15
CA VAL A 349 -9.98 -11.26 -19.87
C VAL A 349 -11.51 -11.38 -19.87
N TYR A 350 -12.03 -12.08 -18.88
CA TYR A 350 -13.46 -12.21 -18.60
C TYR A 350 -13.82 -11.44 -17.34
N PHE A 351 -15.06 -10.97 -17.27
CA PHE A 351 -15.66 -10.51 -16.03
C PHE A 351 -16.87 -11.37 -15.67
N ARG A 352 -17.12 -11.51 -14.37
CA ARG A 352 -18.28 -12.26 -13.86
C ARG A 352 -19.51 -11.37 -13.86
N GLN A 353 -20.39 -11.56 -14.83
CA GLN A 353 -21.63 -10.79 -14.92
C GLN A 353 -22.63 -11.23 -13.85
N GLY A 354 -23.29 -10.25 -13.23
CA GLY A 354 -24.38 -10.47 -12.27
C GLY A 354 -23.93 -10.53 -10.81
N VAL A 355 -22.68 -10.21 -10.51
CA VAL A 355 -22.21 -10.03 -9.13
C VAL A 355 -22.86 -8.79 -8.53
N THR A 356 -23.60 -8.98 -7.44
CA THR A 356 -24.29 -7.93 -6.68
C THR A 356 -24.17 -8.21 -5.18
N SER A 357 -24.50 -7.24 -4.33
CA SER A 357 -24.49 -7.46 -2.86
C SER A 357 -25.44 -8.59 -2.40
N SER A 358 -26.48 -8.89 -3.17
CA SER A 358 -27.38 -10.03 -2.93
C SER A 358 -26.98 -11.34 -3.62
N GLU A 359 -26.07 -11.27 -4.60
CA GLU A 359 -25.64 -12.41 -5.42
C GLU A 359 -24.13 -12.32 -5.67
N LEU A 360 -23.35 -12.74 -4.68
CA LEU A 360 -21.89 -12.62 -4.68
C LEU A 360 -21.20 -13.58 -5.65
N SER A 361 -21.84 -14.70 -6.02
CA SER A 361 -21.27 -15.68 -6.95
C SER A 361 -21.41 -15.27 -8.42
N GLY A 362 -22.29 -14.29 -8.69
CA GLY A 362 -22.65 -13.88 -10.04
C GLY A 362 -23.26 -15.01 -10.88
N LYS A 363 -23.43 -14.77 -12.17
CA LYS A 363 -24.19 -15.67 -13.05
C LYS A 363 -23.32 -16.32 -14.13
N THR A 364 -22.66 -15.51 -14.95
CA THR A 364 -21.96 -15.98 -16.15
C THR A 364 -20.66 -15.22 -16.37
N TRP A 365 -19.74 -15.82 -17.10
CA TRP A 365 -18.53 -15.15 -17.58
C TRP A 365 -18.82 -14.41 -18.88
N LYS A 366 -18.31 -13.18 -19.01
CA LYS A 366 -18.42 -12.38 -20.23
C LYS A 366 -17.05 -11.84 -20.61
N ALA A 367 -16.64 -12.11 -21.85
CA ALA A 367 -15.37 -11.66 -22.39
C ALA A 367 -15.32 -10.13 -22.53
N ILE A 368 -14.17 -9.54 -22.23
CA ILE A 368 -13.86 -8.14 -22.54
C ILE A 368 -13.29 -8.08 -23.95
N SER A 369 -14.05 -7.49 -24.87
CA SER A 369 -13.63 -7.25 -26.25
C SER A 369 -13.34 -5.76 -26.46
N VAL A 370 -12.27 -5.27 -25.83
CA VAL A 370 -11.84 -3.87 -25.90
C VAL A 370 -10.49 -3.80 -26.60
N PRO A 371 -10.30 -2.96 -27.64
CA PRO A 371 -9.07 -2.90 -28.42
C PRO A 371 -7.89 -2.34 -27.60
N ARG A 372 -6.66 -2.64 -28.02
CA ARG A 372 -5.44 -2.03 -27.44
C ARG A 372 -5.07 -0.74 -28.17
N ASP A 373 -4.48 0.22 -27.45
CA ASP A 373 -3.87 1.42 -28.04
C ASP A 373 -2.89 1.01 -29.16
N GLY A 374 -3.09 1.53 -30.36
CA GLY A 374 -2.32 1.19 -31.57
C GLY A 374 -2.95 0.20 -32.55
N GLU A 375 -3.96 -0.60 -32.18
CA GLU A 375 -4.62 -1.54 -33.12
C GLU A 375 -5.54 -0.84 -34.14
N ARG A 376 -6.06 0.35 -33.80
CA ARG A 376 -6.85 1.19 -34.72
C ARG A 376 -6.01 1.81 -35.85
N SER A 377 -4.71 1.97 -35.64
CA SER A 377 -3.80 2.59 -36.61
C SER A 377 -3.54 1.70 -37.83
N HIS A 378 -3.66 0.39 -37.68
CA HIS A 378 -3.43 -0.58 -38.75
C HIS A 378 -4.72 -1.01 -39.49
N SER A 379 -5.88 -0.82 -38.88
CA SER A 379 -7.17 -1.19 -39.48
C SER A 379 -7.73 -0.12 -40.43
N SER A 380 -7.24 1.12 -40.35
CA SER A 380 -7.67 2.22 -41.24
C SER A 380 -6.78 2.43 -42.47
N ALA A 381 -5.62 1.77 -42.57
CA ALA A 381 -4.67 1.92 -43.68
C ALA A 381 -4.83 0.87 -44.80
N SER A 382 -5.62 -0.19 -44.61
CA SER A 382 -5.69 -1.33 -45.54
C SER A 382 -6.92 -1.32 -46.47
N ALA A 383 -7.76 -0.27 -46.44
CA ALA A 383 -8.99 -0.19 -47.23
C ALA A 383 -8.92 0.70 -48.48
N ASN A 384 -7.77 1.31 -48.81
CA ASN A 384 -7.66 2.30 -49.91
C ASN A 384 -6.56 1.99 -50.95
N SER A 385 -6.19 0.72 -51.17
CA SER A 385 -5.22 0.35 -52.22
C SER A 385 -5.73 -0.69 -53.22
N GLN A 386 -7.04 -0.72 -53.48
CA GLN A 386 -7.59 -1.38 -54.67
C GLN A 386 -8.59 -0.44 -55.34
N HIS A 387 -8.07 0.43 -56.21
CA HIS A 387 -8.67 0.89 -57.47
C HIS A 387 -7.86 2.06 -58.02
N ARG A 388 -6.89 1.74 -58.89
CA ARG A 388 -6.58 2.56 -60.06
C ARG A 388 -5.99 1.69 -61.16
#